data_AF-A0A419HHU7-F1
#
_entry.id   AF-A0A419HHU7-F1
#
_cell.length_a   1.000
_cell.length_b   1.000
_cell.length_c   1.000
_cell.angle_alpha   90.00
_cell.angle_beta   90.00
_cell.angle_gamma   90.00
#
_symmetry.space_group_name_H-M   'P 1'
#
loop_
_entity.id
_entity.type
_entity.pdbx_description
1 polymer ?
#
loop_
_entity_poly.entity_id
_entity_poly.type
_entity_poly.pdbx_seq_one_letter_code
_entity_poly.pdbx_strand_id
1 'polypeptide(L)'
;MARLPKITPSMARNIIAVVKVAGPVLLPFAIKAAASAREAYEKNRARRLGVPLAEIGQYSGRGGALHARLNNVVTALDDLPANHAAFASEAGDTARRLTAAVRAAEHMPTSRRRSVHKAVSTELDSIETGLAERLLDR
;
A
#
# COMPACT_ATOMS: atom_id res chain seq x y z
N MET A 1 -22.80 11.11 -20.23
CA MET A 1 -22.80 9.66 -20.54
C MET A 1 -21.46 9.30 -21.18
N ALA A 2 -20.57 8.60 -20.47
CA ALA A 2 -19.29 8.16 -21.03
C ALA A 2 -19.50 6.89 -21.90
N ARG A 3 -19.07 6.93 -23.16
CA ARG A 3 -19.12 5.80 -24.11
C ARG A 3 -18.01 4.79 -23.80
N LEU A 4 -18.35 3.50 -23.74
CA LEU A 4 -17.37 2.42 -23.66
C LEU A 4 -16.70 2.18 -25.04
N PRO A 5 -15.39 1.89 -25.09
CA PRO A 5 -14.65 1.72 -26.34
C PRO A 5 -15.09 0.45 -27.09
N LYS A 6 -15.23 0.55 -28.42
CA LYS A 6 -15.56 -0.56 -29.32
C LYS A 6 -14.30 -1.40 -29.57
N ILE A 7 -14.33 -2.69 -29.27
CA ILE A 7 -13.22 -3.62 -29.53
C ILE A 7 -13.18 -3.92 -31.04
N THR A 8 -12.07 -3.60 -31.69
CA THR A 8 -11.85 -3.86 -33.12
C THR A 8 -10.93 -5.08 -33.34
N PRO A 9 -11.03 -5.79 -34.49
CA PRO A 9 -10.22 -6.99 -34.77
C PRO A 9 -8.69 -6.74 -34.80
N SER A 10 -8.25 -5.50 -35.08
CA SER A 10 -6.81 -5.17 -35.01
C SER A 10 -6.33 -5.07 -33.56
N MET A 11 -7.18 -4.58 -32.66
CA MET A 11 -6.88 -4.50 -31.23
C MET A 11 -6.72 -5.89 -30.62
N ALA A 12 -7.57 -6.85 -31.01
CA ALA A 12 -7.44 -8.25 -30.59
C ALA A 12 -6.12 -8.90 -31.04
N ARG A 13 -5.70 -8.66 -32.29
CA ARG A 13 -4.40 -9.15 -32.81
C ARG A 13 -3.22 -8.52 -32.08
N ASN A 14 -3.28 -7.22 -31.79
CA ASN A 14 -2.22 -6.52 -31.08
C ASN A 14 -2.09 -6.99 -29.62
N ILE A 15 -3.21 -7.27 -28.94
CA ILE A 15 -3.20 -7.82 -27.58
C ILE A 15 -2.50 -9.18 -27.55
N ILE A 16 -2.81 -10.07 -28.49
CA ILE A 16 -2.18 -11.40 -28.56
C ILE A 16 -0.67 -11.28 -28.80
N ALA A 17 -0.24 -10.34 -29.65
CA ALA A 17 1.17 -10.10 -29.90
C ALA A 17 1.91 -9.58 -28.66
N VAL A 18 1.31 -8.62 -27.94
CA VAL A 18 1.87 -8.05 -26.70
C VAL A 18 1.96 -9.12 -25.60
N VAL A 19 0.93 -9.94 -25.41
CA VAL A 19 0.92 -11.00 -24.39
C VAL A 19 1.98 -12.06 -24.66
N LYS A 20 2.30 -12.39 -25.92
CA LYS A 20 3.37 -13.36 -26.23
C LYS A 20 4.76 -12.85 -25.87
N VAL A 21 5.01 -11.55 -25.98
CA VAL A 21 6.32 -10.94 -25.72
C VAL A 21 6.49 -10.59 -24.25
N ALA A 22 5.49 -9.93 -23.65
CA ALA A 22 5.55 -9.48 -22.26
C ALA A 22 5.07 -10.55 -21.27
N GLY A 23 4.41 -11.61 -21.75
CA GLY A 23 3.82 -12.67 -20.93
C GLY A 23 4.77 -13.27 -19.90
N PRO A 24 5.95 -13.79 -20.28
CA PRO A 24 6.86 -14.44 -19.32
C PRO A 24 7.38 -13.52 -18.22
N VAL A 25 7.59 -12.23 -18.53
CA VAL A 25 8.08 -11.22 -17.58
C VAL A 25 6.97 -10.78 -16.63
N LEU A 26 5.75 -10.65 -17.14
CA LEU A 26 4.57 -10.25 -16.35
C LEU A 26 3.92 -11.42 -15.61
N LEU A 27 4.21 -12.67 -16.01
CA LEU A 27 3.66 -13.90 -15.42
C LEU A 27 3.84 -13.99 -13.90
N PRO A 28 5.04 -13.79 -13.31
CA PRO A 28 5.19 -13.84 -11.86
C PRO A 28 4.38 -12.75 -11.14
N PHE A 29 4.23 -11.57 -11.72
CA PHE A 29 3.43 -10.49 -11.15
C PHE A 29 1.92 -10.75 -11.28
N ALA A 30 1.48 -11.35 -12.39
CA ALA A 30 0.10 -11.79 -12.58
C ALA A 30 -0.28 -12.91 -11.59
N ILE A 31 0.63 -13.84 -11.31
CA ILE A 31 0.43 -14.88 -10.28
C ILE A 31 0.31 -14.24 -8.89
N LYS A 32 1.16 -13.25 -8.55
CA LYS A 32 1.06 -12.50 -7.29
C LYS A 32 -0.24 -11.69 -7.18
N ALA A 33 -0.68 -11.04 -8.27
CA ALA A 33 -1.94 -10.31 -8.33
C ALA A 33 -3.17 -11.23 -8.27
N ALA A 34 -3.09 -12.43 -8.88
CA ALA A 34 -4.14 -13.44 -8.78
C ALA A 34 -4.21 -14.05 -7.37
N ALA A 35 -3.06 -14.24 -6.72
CA ALA A 35 -3.00 -14.68 -5.32
C ALA A 35 -3.62 -13.64 -4.38
N SER A 36 -3.27 -12.35 -4.52
CA SER A 36 -3.86 -11.27 -3.70
C SER A 36 -5.35 -11.05 -3.98
N ALA A 37 -5.79 -11.19 -5.24
CA ALA A 37 -7.20 -11.13 -5.60
C ALA A 37 -8.00 -12.33 -5.08
N ARG A 38 -7.43 -13.55 -5.10
CA ARG A 38 -8.07 -14.75 -4.55
C ARG A 38 -8.13 -14.72 -3.03
N GLU A 39 -7.10 -14.20 -2.38
CA GLU A 39 -7.09 -13.93 -0.94
C GLU A 39 -8.14 -12.89 -0.54
N ALA A 40 -8.34 -11.85 -1.36
CA ALA A 40 -9.43 -10.87 -1.20
C ALA A 40 -10.83 -11.47 -1.43
N TYR A 41 -10.97 -12.44 -2.35
CA TYR A 41 -12.25 -13.08 -2.67
C TYR A 41 -12.67 -14.13 -1.63
N GLU A 42 -11.73 -14.93 -1.12
CA GLU A 42 -11.97 -15.91 -0.04
C GLU A 42 -12.36 -15.21 1.28
N LYS A 43 -11.75 -14.05 1.58
CA LYS A 43 -12.13 -13.17 2.71
C LYS A 43 -13.61 -12.74 2.68
N ASN A 44 -14.19 -12.55 1.50
CA ASN A 44 -15.60 -12.13 1.38
C ASN A 44 -16.60 -13.26 1.63
N ARG A 45 -16.21 -14.52 1.38
CA ARG A 45 -17.09 -15.69 1.52
C ARG A 45 -17.15 -16.22 2.97
N ALA A 46 -16.13 -15.92 3.78
CA ALA A 46 -16.05 -16.32 5.18
C ALA A 46 -17.06 -15.59 6.11
N ARG A 47 -17.70 -14.52 5.64
CA ARG A 47 -18.70 -13.74 6.40
C ARG A 47 -20.01 -14.46 6.75
N ARG A 48 -20.22 -15.70 6.30
CA ARG A 48 -21.43 -16.49 6.65
C ARG A 48 -21.21 -17.55 7.73
N LEU A 49 -19.99 -17.69 8.26
CA LEU A 49 -19.66 -18.74 9.24
C LEU A 49 -19.01 -18.23 10.54
N GLY A 50 -19.14 -16.93 10.83
CA GLY A 50 -19.07 -16.46 12.22
C GLY A 50 -17.70 -16.30 12.89
N VAL A 51 -16.58 -16.14 12.17
CA VAL A 51 -15.26 -15.69 12.72
C VAL A 51 -14.39 -15.10 11.57
N PRO A 52 -13.41 -14.20 11.78
CA PRO A 52 -13.41 -12.87 12.40
C PRO A 52 -13.27 -11.72 11.37
N LEU A 53 -13.64 -10.51 11.82
CA LEU A 53 -13.55 -9.24 11.09
C LEU A 53 -12.09 -8.85 10.79
N ALA A 54 -11.70 -8.85 9.52
CA ALA A 54 -10.55 -8.06 9.09
C ALA A 54 -10.85 -7.45 7.72
N GLU A 55 -10.59 -6.14 7.60
CA GLU A 55 -10.42 -5.40 6.33
C GLU A 55 -11.62 -4.69 5.68
N ILE A 56 -12.75 -4.46 6.36
CA ILE A 56 -13.73 -3.46 5.86
C ILE A 56 -13.42 -2.01 6.33
N GLY A 57 -12.40 -1.82 7.18
CA GLY A 57 -12.06 -0.52 7.78
C GLY A 57 -10.63 -0.02 7.54
N GLN A 58 -9.97 -0.42 6.45
CA GLN A 58 -8.51 -0.34 6.34
C GLN A 58 -7.89 1.05 6.58
N TYR A 59 -8.64 2.14 6.36
CA TYR A 59 -8.26 3.50 6.76
C TYR A 59 -9.41 4.33 7.36
N SER A 60 -10.51 3.71 7.79
CA SER A 60 -11.64 4.43 8.39
C SER A 60 -11.44 4.55 9.91
N GLY A 61 -11.12 5.75 10.40
CA GLY A 61 -10.84 6.02 11.81
C GLY A 61 -10.21 7.42 12.00
N ARG A 62 -9.94 7.83 13.24
CA ARG A 62 -9.45 9.19 13.54
C ARG A 62 -8.01 9.41 13.05
N GLY A 63 -7.24 8.33 12.90
CA GLY A 63 -5.89 8.28 12.32
C GLY A 63 -5.81 7.81 10.85
N GLY A 64 -6.93 7.77 10.10
CA GLY A 64 -6.96 7.24 8.73
C GLY A 64 -5.96 7.92 7.77
N ALA A 65 -5.81 9.24 7.87
CA ALA A 65 -4.85 10.01 7.06
C ALA A 65 -3.38 9.62 7.35
N LEU A 66 -3.04 9.36 8.63
CA LEU A 66 -1.69 8.92 9.00
C LEU A 66 -1.41 7.52 8.46
N HIS A 67 -2.38 6.61 8.53
CA HIS A 67 -2.23 5.27 7.97
C HIS A 67 -2.05 5.28 6.45
N ALA A 68 -2.74 6.17 5.73
CA ALA A 68 -2.53 6.32 4.29
C ALA A 68 -1.11 6.81 3.95
N ARG A 69 -0.62 7.84 4.65
CA ARG A 69 0.75 8.35 4.47
C ARG A 69 1.81 7.30 4.79
N LEU A 70 1.65 6.57 5.91
CA LEU A 70 2.54 5.47 6.29
C LEU A 70 2.59 4.39 5.21
N ASN A 71 1.44 4.04 4.63
CA ASN A 71 1.39 3.06 3.55
C ASN A 71 2.11 3.57 2.29
N ASN A 72 1.90 4.85 1.94
CA ASN A 72 2.58 5.47 0.81
C ASN A 72 4.10 5.47 0.99
N VAL A 73 4.59 5.79 2.20
CA VAL A 73 6.03 5.70 2.51
C VAL A 73 6.52 4.27 2.32
N VAL A 74 5.86 3.28 2.90
CA VAL A 74 6.27 1.87 2.77
C VAL A 74 6.34 1.45 1.30
N THR A 75 5.37 1.83 0.48
CA THR A 75 5.39 1.55 -0.97
C THR A 75 6.54 2.27 -1.67
N ALA A 76 6.79 3.55 -1.36
CA ALA A 76 7.84 4.33 -1.99
C ALA A 76 9.26 3.90 -1.59
N LEU A 77 9.42 3.19 -0.46
CA LEU A 77 10.70 2.58 -0.08
C LEU A 77 11.13 1.48 -1.08
N ASP A 78 10.18 0.81 -1.74
CA ASP A 78 10.46 -0.21 -2.75
C ASP A 78 11.05 0.41 -4.05
N ASP A 79 10.88 1.72 -4.26
CA ASP A 79 11.40 2.45 -5.41
C ASP A 79 12.83 2.97 -5.20
N LEU A 80 13.41 2.78 -4.01
CA LEU A 80 14.77 3.21 -3.70
C LEU A 80 15.82 2.28 -4.34
N PRO A 81 16.91 2.85 -4.89
CA PRO A 81 18.00 2.04 -5.41
C PRO A 81 18.76 1.30 -4.29
N ALA A 82 19.44 0.21 -4.66
CA ALA A 82 20.05 -0.72 -3.69
C ALA A 82 21.12 -0.09 -2.78
N ASN A 83 21.77 0.99 -3.20
CA ASN A 83 22.70 1.77 -2.38
C ASN A 83 22.02 2.46 -1.18
N HIS A 84 20.70 2.55 -1.14
CA HIS A 84 19.91 3.06 -0.01
C HIS A 84 19.17 1.96 0.77
N ALA A 85 19.51 0.69 0.59
CA ALA A 85 18.82 -0.44 1.24
C ALA A 85 18.82 -0.37 2.78
N ALA A 86 19.89 0.13 3.40
CA ALA A 86 19.96 0.32 4.85
C ALA A 86 18.90 1.31 5.35
N PHE A 87 18.77 2.45 4.65
CA PHE A 87 17.72 3.43 4.94
C PHE A 87 16.33 2.84 4.71
N ALA A 88 16.12 2.10 3.62
CA ALA A 88 14.82 1.49 3.33
C ALA A 88 14.39 0.49 4.43
N SER A 89 15.33 -0.32 4.93
CA SER A 89 15.07 -1.23 6.06
C SER A 89 14.68 -0.47 7.32
N GLU A 90 15.48 0.53 7.71
CA GLU A 90 15.26 1.33 8.93
C GLU A 90 13.95 2.13 8.86
N ALA A 91 13.70 2.81 7.74
CA ALA A 91 12.46 3.54 7.50
C ALA A 91 11.24 2.62 7.52
N GLY A 92 11.36 1.40 6.97
CA GLY A 92 10.31 0.39 7.02
C GLY A 92 9.99 -0.08 8.45
N ASP A 93 11.02 -0.32 9.27
CA ASP A 93 10.85 -0.63 10.70
C ASP A 93 10.19 0.52 11.46
N THR A 94 10.60 1.75 11.20
CA THR A 94 9.99 2.92 11.83
C THR A 94 8.53 3.10 11.40
N ALA A 95 8.21 2.95 10.11
CA ALA A 95 6.83 3.00 9.61
C ALA A 95 5.93 1.92 10.26
N ARG A 96 6.46 0.71 10.49
CA ARG A 96 5.76 -0.34 11.26
C ARG A 96 5.47 0.09 12.70
N ARG A 97 6.46 0.66 13.40
CA ARG A 97 6.31 1.17 14.78
C ARG A 97 5.28 2.30 14.84
N LEU A 98 5.33 3.25 13.91
CA LEU A 98 4.38 4.36 13.81
C LEU A 98 2.96 3.88 13.53
N THR A 99 2.79 2.86 12.67
CA THR A 99 1.49 2.23 12.41
C THR A 99 0.90 1.63 13.69
N ALA A 100 1.71 0.95 14.50
CA ALA A 100 1.28 0.42 15.79
C ALA A 100 0.89 1.53 16.77
N ALA A 101 1.66 2.63 16.82
CA ALA A 101 1.36 3.79 17.65
C ALA A 101 0.02 4.45 17.29
N VAL A 102 -0.30 4.59 15.99
CA VAL A 102 -1.59 5.12 15.53
C VAL A 102 -2.74 4.23 16.00
N ARG A 103 -2.63 2.90 15.84
CA ARG A 103 -3.66 1.95 16.31
C ARG A 103 -3.87 2.01 17.83
N ALA A 104 -2.78 2.15 18.59
CA ALA A 104 -2.86 2.32 20.04
C ALA A 104 -3.56 3.63 20.41
N ALA A 105 -3.26 4.73 19.70
CA ALA A 105 -3.84 6.05 19.96
C ALA A 105 -5.38 6.09 19.77
N GLU A 106 -5.94 5.26 18.88
CA GLU A 106 -7.40 5.20 18.65
C GLU A 106 -8.21 4.83 19.90
N HIS A 107 -7.58 4.09 20.83
CA HIS A 107 -8.17 3.64 22.08
C HIS A 107 -7.92 4.62 23.24
N MET A 108 -7.23 5.74 23.00
CA MET A 108 -6.90 6.74 24.02
C MET A 108 -7.93 7.87 24.10
N PRO A 109 -8.04 8.55 25.26
CA PRO A 109 -8.77 9.81 25.38
C PRO A 109 -8.31 10.86 24.35
N THR A 110 -9.20 11.76 23.96
CA THR A 110 -8.98 12.67 22.83
C THR A 110 -7.71 13.51 22.93
N SER A 111 -7.36 14.05 24.11
CA SER A 111 -6.13 14.86 24.27
C SER A 111 -4.88 14.01 24.01
N ARG A 112 -4.80 12.83 24.60
CA ARG A 112 -3.67 11.90 24.46
C ARG A 112 -3.57 11.35 23.04
N ARG A 113 -4.70 10.98 22.42
CA ARG A 113 -4.75 10.56 21.01
C ARG A 113 -4.17 11.62 20.07
N ARG A 114 -4.58 12.90 20.24
CA ARG A 114 -4.08 14.00 19.40
C ARG A 114 -2.58 14.23 19.59
N SER A 115 -2.09 14.13 20.83
CA SER A 115 -0.65 14.23 21.12
C SER A 115 0.14 13.13 20.42
N VAL A 116 -0.33 11.88 20.47
CA VAL A 116 0.32 10.75 19.78
C VAL A 116 0.26 10.92 18.26
N HIS A 117 -0.89 11.29 17.68
CA HIS A 117 -0.98 11.55 16.24
C HIS A 117 -0.05 12.68 15.79
N LYS A 118 0.12 13.74 16.59
CA LYS A 118 1.07 14.81 16.29
C LYS A 118 2.51 14.29 16.27
N ALA A 119 2.91 13.52 17.29
CA ALA A 119 4.24 12.94 17.35
C ALA A 119 4.53 11.99 16.17
N VAL A 120 3.55 11.15 15.83
CA VAL A 120 3.63 10.26 14.64
C VAL A 120 3.77 11.06 13.36
N SER A 121 3.00 12.15 13.19
CA SER A 121 3.12 13.01 12.01
C SER A 121 4.53 13.57 11.88
N THR A 122 5.10 14.09 12.97
CA THR A 122 6.44 14.68 12.96
C THR A 122 7.52 13.65 12.60
N GLU A 123 7.44 12.44 13.16
CA GLU A 123 8.39 11.38 12.81
C GLU A 123 8.22 10.94 11.34
N LEU A 124 6.98 10.88 10.86
CA LEU A 124 6.68 10.55 9.48
C LEU A 124 7.22 11.60 8.50
N ASP A 125 7.11 12.89 8.84
CA ASP A 125 7.66 13.99 8.05
C ASP A 125 9.19 13.85 7.88
N SER A 126 9.90 13.38 8.92
CA SER A 126 11.34 13.11 8.87
C SER A 126 11.70 12.01 7.88
N ILE A 127 10.94 10.89 7.90
CA ILE A 127 11.15 9.78 6.97
C ILE A 127 10.81 10.20 5.53
N GLU A 128 9.70 10.91 5.33
CA GLU A 128 9.30 11.42 4.02
C GLU A 128 10.35 12.36 3.43
N THR A 129 10.99 13.19 4.26
CA THR A 129 12.11 14.06 3.84
C THR A 129 13.32 13.23 3.42
N GLY A 130 13.75 12.28 4.26
CA GLY A 130 14.90 11.42 3.93
C GLY A 130 14.67 10.53 2.71
N LEU A 131 13.43 10.12 2.48
CA LEU A 131 12.99 9.40 1.27
C LEU A 131 13.08 10.31 0.04
N ALA A 132 12.55 11.54 0.11
CA ALA A 132 12.59 12.49 -0.98
C ALA A 132 14.03 12.84 -1.40
N GLU A 133 14.91 13.09 -0.44
CA GLU A 133 16.34 13.35 -0.70
C GLU A 133 16.97 12.22 -1.51
N ARG A 134 16.75 10.96 -1.12
CA ARG A 134 17.35 9.78 -1.77
C ARG A 134 16.72 9.44 -3.12
N LEU A 135 15.45 9.79 -3.32
CA LEU A 135 14.82 9.66 -4.64
C LEU A 135 15.33 10.71 -5.63
N LEU A 136 15.76 11.87 -5.13
CA LEU A 136 16.32 12.96 -5.92
C LEU A 136 17.85 12.84 -6.13
N ASP A 137 18.56 12.16 -5.24
CA ASP A 137 20.01 11.86 -5.32
C ASP A 137 20.34 10.74 -6.34
N ARG A 138 19.49 10.58 -7.36
CA ARG A 138 19.55 9.48 -8.34
C ARG A 138 20.42 9.81 -9.56
#